data_AF-A0A3R7KB31-F1
#
_entry.id   AF-A0A3R7KB31-F1
#
_cell.length_a   1.000
_cell.length_b   1.000
_cell.length_c   1.000
_cell.angle_alpha   90.00
_cell.angle_beta   90.00
_cell.angle_gamma   90.00
#
_symmetry.space_group_name_H-M   'P 1'
#
loop_
_entity.id
_entity.type
_entity.pdbx_description
1 polymer ?
#
loop_
_entity_poly.entity_id
_entity_poly.type
_entity_poly.pdbx_seq_one_letter_code
_entity_poly.pdbx_strand_id
1 'polypeptide(L)'
;MKHLVDVVELPMETCLSQLFHFRCSITPTTETFRFDNLIYLVSFEKLPDVRFTISTVGEKLVWVSPMEAMARFNAGIMNMPTPNVIALSELNNECPTFADVIKCKPHDAYRSVLPELYHHCQSKVATVLLPGDIMHPITTEEYKAERYIR
;
A
#
# COMPACT_ATOMS: atom_id res chain seq x y z
N MET A 1 -12.55 42.96 17.58
CA MET A 1 -11.92 42.55 16.31
C MET A 1 -10.40 42.66 16.44
N LYS A 2 -9.69 41.58 16.85
CA LYS A 2 -8.22 41.50 16.80
C LYS A 2 -7.62 40.12 17.17
N HIS A 3 -8.25 39.01 16.79
CA HIS A 3 -7.68 37.66 17.00
C HIS A 3 -7.92 36.74 15.79
N LEU A 4 -7.67 37.23 14.58
CA LEU A 4 -7.89 36.49 13.32
C LEU A 4 -6.60 36.28 12.51
N VAL A 5 -5.42 36.45 13.11
CA VAL A 5 -4.13 36.45 12.37
C VAL A 5 -3.11 35.42 12.89
N ASP A 6 -3.45 34.63 13.91
CA ASP A 6 -2.53 33.58 14.44
C ASP A 6 -2.97 32.16 14.05
N VAL A 7 -3.74 32.00 12.97
CA VAL A 7 -3.79 30.70 12.25
C VAL A 7 -2.55 30.68 11.35
N VAL A 8 -1.41 30.61 12.04
CA VAL A 8 -0.09 30.46 11.45
C VAL A 8 -0.16 29.25 10.54
N GLU A 9 0.04 29.51 9.25
CA GLU A 9 0.44 28.57 8.23
C GLU A 9 1.42 27.57 8.84
N LEU A 10 0.94 26.39 9.23
CA LEU A 10 1.84 25.26 9.42
C LEU A 10 2.58 25.14 8.08
N PRO A 11 3.92 25.29 8.04
CA PRO A 11 4.63 25.30 6.77
C PRO A 11 4.26 24.00 6.07
N MET A 12 3.77 24.04 4.83
CA MET A 12 3.42 22.82 4.08
C MET A 12 4.56 21.79 4.09
N GLU A 13 5.81 22.25 4.21
CA GLU A 13 7.01 21.41 4.43
C GLU A 13 6.90 20.50 5.67
N THR A 14 6.28 20.96 6.76
CA THR A 14 6.09 20.17 7.99
C THR A 14 5.12 19.02 7.80
N CYS A 15 4.10 19.14 6.95
CA CYS A 15 3.13 18.07 6.71
C CYS A 15 3.69 16.97 5.78
N LEU A 16 4.42 17.34 4.71
CA LEU A 16 5.03 16.36 3.81
C LEU A 16 6.14 15.55 4.50
N SER A 17 6.89 16.17 5.43
CA SER A 17 7.90 15.46 6.23
C SER A 17 7.33 14.35 7.13
N GLN A 18 6.00 14.33 7.34
CA GLN A 18 5.32 13.30 8.11
C GLN A 18 4.92 12.08 7.27
N LEU A 19 5.06 12.17 5.94
CA LEU A 19 4.81 11.07 5.03
C LEU A 19 5.99 10.11 5.05
N PHE A 20 5.69 8.83 5.27
CA PHE A 20 6.67 7.76 5.18
C PHE A 20 6.63 7.19 3.76
N HIS A 21 7.75 7.29 3.04
CA HIS A 21 7.92 6.54 1.80
C HIS A 21 7.78 5.05 2.12
N PHE A 22 6.80 4.40 1.48
CA PHE A 22 6.53 3.00 1.74
C PHE A 22 6.96 2.13 0.56
N ARG A 23 6.37 2.37 -0.62
CA ARG A 23 6.65 1.58 -1.82
C ARG A 23 6.44 2.32 -3.11
N CYS A 24 7.09 1.83 -4.16
CA CYS A 24 6.80 2.15 -5.55
C CYS A 24 6.30 0.89 -6.24
N SER A 25 5.05 0.91 -6.72
CA SER A 25 4.45 -0.19 -7.47
C SER A 25 4.26 0.23 -8.92
N ILE A 26 4.98 -0.43 -9.82
CA ILE A 26 4.90 -0.17 -11.26
C ILE A 26 3.95 -1.18 -11.87
N THR A 27 2.96 -0.72 -12.65
CA THR A 27 2.05 -1.63 -13.33
C THR A 27 2.82 -2.58 -14.27
N PRO A 28 2.45 -3.89 -14.31
CA PRO A 28 3.08 -4.86 -15.19
C PRO A 28 3.17 -4.39 -16.64
N THR A 29 4.18 -4.87 -17.37
CA THR A 29 4.40 -4.52 -18.79
C THR A 29 3.33 -5.09 -19.72
N THR A 30 2.53 -6.05 -19.25
CA THR A 30 1.44 -6.70 -19.97
C THR A 30 0.14 -5.90 -20.00
N GLU A 31 0.02 -4.87 -19.17
CA GLU A 31 -1.18 -4.05 -19.06
C GLU A 31 -1.17 -2.87 -20.06
N THR A 32 -2.32 -2.55 -20.63
CA THR A 32 -2.48 -1.45 -21.60
C THR A 32 -2.24 -0.08 -20.97
N PHE A 33 -2.71 0.13 -19.74
CA PHE A 33 -2.50 1.36 -18.99
C PHE A 33 -1.52 1.10 -17.87
N ARG A 34 -0.44 1.88 -17.80
CA ARG A 34 0.64 1.67 -16.85
C ARG A 34 0.89 2.91 -16.01
N PHE A 35 1.12 2.69 -14.73
CA PHE A 35 1.36 3.72 -13.74
C PHE A 35 2.59 3.36 -12.91
N ASP A 36 3.34 4.38 -12.52
CA ASP A 36 4.36 4.30 -11.49
C ASP A 36 3.77 4.90 -10.20
N ASN A 37 3.36 4.02 -9.28
CA ASN A 37 2.61 4.43 -8.09
C ASN A 37 3.54 4.53 -6.89
N LEU A 38 3.89 5.74 -6.51
CA LEU A 38 4.60 6.02 -5.27
C LEU A 38 3.60 6.13 -4.11
N ILE A 39 3.72 5.22 -3.14
CA ILE A 39 2.82 5.04 -2.00
C ILE A 39 3.48 5.61 -0.75
N TYR A 40 2.73 6.44 -0.05
CA TYR A 40 3.10 7.05 1.21
C TYR A 40 2.18 6.57 2.32
N LEU A 41 2.73 6.42 3.53
CA LEU A 41 1.97 6.17 4.74
C LEU A 41 1.98 7.41 5.62
N VAL A 42 0.86 7.65 6.30
CA VAL A 42 0.71 8.73 7.27
C VAL A 42 -0.11 8.23 8.45
N SER A 43 0.28 8.60 9.66
CA SER A 43 -0.56 8.33 10.83
C SER A 43 -1.78 9.25 10.77
N PHE A 44 -2.97 8.66 10.92
CA PHE A 44 -4.22 9.42 10.91
C PHE A 44 -4.26 10.51 11.99
N GLU A 45 -3.64 10.25 13.15
CA GLU A 45 -3.55 11.21 14.26
C GLU A 45 -2.75 12.48 13.91
N LYS A 46 -1.93 12.41 12.85
CA LYS A 46 -1.13 13.54 12.37
C LYS A 46 -1.83 14.37 11.29
N LEU A 47 -3.02 13.96 10.83
CA LEU A 47 -3.78 14.68 9.81
C LEU A 47 -4.75 15.67 10.47
N PRO A 48 -4.52 17.00 10.37
CA PRO A 48 -5.48 17.97 10.88
C PRO A 48 -6.74 18.03 9.99
N ASP A 49 -7.89 18.26 10.62
CA ASP A 49 -9.15 18.62 9.95
C ASP A 49 -9.63 17.68 8.83
N VAL A 50 -9.48 16.35 9.00
CA VAL A 50 -9.96 15.38 8.01
C VAL A 50 -11.48 15.46 7.87
N ARG A 51 -11.95 15.91 6.71
CA ARG A 51 -13.36 15.86 6.31
C ARG A 51 -13.57 14.76 5.29
N PHE A 52 -14.40 13.79 5.64
CA PHE A 52 -14.75 12.70 4.74
C PHE A 52 -15.91 13.13 3.83
N THR A 53 -15.65 13.14 2.52
CA THR A 53 -16.70 13.31 1.51
C THR A 53 -16.95 11.95 0.87
N ILE A 54 -18.09 11.35 1.16
CA ILE A 54 -18.53 10.12 0.50
C ILE A 54 -19.46 10.55 -0.65
N SER A 55 -18.98 10.41 -1.88
CA SER A 55 -19.71 10.83 -3.09
C SER A 55 -20.86 9.88 -3.46
N THR A 56 -20.83 8.65 -2.98
CA THR A 56 -21.74 7.58 -3.40
C THR A 56 -22.68 7.19 -2.27
N VAL A 57 -24.00 7.19 -2.55
CA VAL A 57 -25.01 6.80 -1.57
C VAL A 57 -24.84 5.32 -1.20
N GLY A 58 -24.69 5.04 0.09
CA GLY A 58 -24.57 3.68 0.63
C GLY A 58 -23.15 3.22 0.93
N GLU A 59 -22.13 3.95 0.50
CA GLU A 59 -20.75 3.69 0.89
C GLU A 59 -20.47 4.14 2.33
N LYS A 60 -19.63 3.38 3.04
CA LYS A 60 -19.21 3.67 4.40
C LYS A 60 -17.70 3.62 4.49
N LEU A 61 -17.12 4.63 5.14
CA LEU A 61 -15.71 4.60 5.51
C LEU A 61 -15.56 3.75 6.79
N VAL A 62 -14.72 2.72 6.72
CA VAL A 62 -14.49 1.79 7.83
C VAL A 62 -13.00 1.59 8.01
N TRP A 63 -12.53 1.71 9.24
CA TRP A 63 -11.19 1.34 9.62
C TRP A 63 -11.09 -0.17 9.78
N VAL A 64 -10.17 -0.79 9.06
CA VAL A 64 -9.94 -2.23 9.07
C VAL A 64 -8.45 -2.51 9.16
N SER A 65 -8.10 -3.67 9.71
CA SER A 65 -6.70 -4.13 9.66
C SER A 65 -6.29 -4.51 8.23
N PRO A 66 -4.99 -4.49 7.88
CA PRO A 66 -4.53 -4.95 6.56
C PRO A 66 -4.98 -6.38 6.23
N MET A 67 -4.91 -7.29 7.21
CA MET A 67 -5.40 -8.66 7.09
C MET A 67 -6.88 -8.72 6.74
N GLU A 68 -7.71 -7.94 7.44
CA GLU A 68 -9.14 -7.88 7.19
C GLU A 68 -9.48 -7.30 5.81
N ALA A 69 -8.78 -6.25 5.40
CA ALA A 69 -8.94 -5.65 4.07
C ALA A 69 -8.63 -6.68 2.96
N MET A 70 -7.54 -7.44 3.11
CA MET A 70 -7.19 -8.52 2.17
C MET A 70 -8.22 -9.66 2.18
N ALA A 71 -8.74 -10.05 3.34
CA ALA A 71 -9.78 -11.07 3.43
C ALA A 71 -11.07 -10.63 2.70
N ARG A 72 -11.47 -9.37 2.84
CA ARG A 72 -12.62 -8.79 2.12
C ARG A 72 -12.40 -8.74 0.62
N PHE A 73 -11.17 -8.44 0.17
CA PHE A 73 -10.79 -8.49 -1.24
C PHE A 73 -10.88 -9.92 -1.79
N ASN A 74 -10.27 -10.88 -1.11
CA ASN A 74 -10.28 -12.28 -1.52
C ASN A 74 -11.69 -12.89 -1.54
N ALA A 75 -12.59 -12.43 -0.65
CA ALA A 75 -13.99 -12.83 -0.62
C ALA A 75 -14.85 -12.13 -1.70
N GLY A 76 -14.28 -11.21 -2.49
CA GLY A 76 -15.00 -10.44 -3.50
C GLY A 76 -15.97 -9.39 -2.94
N ILE A 77 -15.83 -9.05 -1.65
CA ILE A 77 -16.67 -8.07 -0.94
C ILE A 77 -16.20 -6.63 -1.23
N MET A 78 -14.90 -6.46 -1.52
CA MET A 78 -14.28 -5.16 -1.76
C MET A 78 -13.38 -5.24 -2.99
N ASN A 79 -13.60 -4.35 -3.96
CA ASN A 79 -12.71 -4.20 -5.10
C ASN A 79 -11.63 -3.16 -4.77
N MET A 80 -10.38 -3.49 -5.05
CA MET A 80 -9.25 -2.58 -4.90
C MET A 80 -8.30 -2.70 -6.09
N PRO A 81 -7.67 -1.59 -6.52
CA PRO A 81 -6.58 -1.65 -7.48
C PRO A 81 -5.41 -2.49 -6.94
N THR A 82 -4.69 -3.14 -7.85
CA THR A 82 -3.52 -3.98 -7.52
C THR A 82 -2.52 -3.30 -6.58
N PRO A 83 -2.10 -2.04 -6.78
CA PRO A 83 -1.16 -1.37 -5.87
C PRO A 83 -1.62 -1.35 -4.40
N ASN A 84 -2.93 -1.24 -4.15
CA ASN A 84 -3.47 -1.23 -2.79
C ASN A 84 -3.39 -2.62 -2.16
N VAL A 85 -3.65 -3.68 -2.93
CA VAL A 85 -3.53 -5.07 -2.45
C VAL A 85 -2.09 -5.37 -2.07
N ILE A 86 -1.13 -4.92 -2.89
CA ILE A 86 0.31 -5.07 -2.63
C ILE A 86 0.70 -4.35 -1.34
N ALA A 87 0.28 -3.09 -1.19
CA ALA A 87 0.57 -2.30 0.01
C ALA A 87 0.02 -2.97 1.29
N LEU A 88 -1.21 -3.50 1.24
CA LEU A 88 -1.82 -4.19 2.38
C LEU A 88 -1.11 -5.51 2.72
N SER A 89 -0.66 -6.26 1.71
CA SER A 89 0.11 -7.49 1.91
C SER A 89 1.44 -7.21 2.62
N GLU A 90 2.16 -6.18 2.19
CA GLU A 90 3.43 -5.81 2.83
C GLU A 90 3.24 -5.21 4.22
N LEU A 91 2.21 -4.38 4.43
CA LEU A 91 1.85 -3.92 5.77
C LEU A 91 1.55 -5.09 6.70
N ASN A 92 0.90 -6.14 6.20
CA ASN A 92 0.61 -7.31 7.02
C ASN A 92 1.84 -8.18 7.30
N ASN A 93 2.71 -8.37 6.31
CA ASN A 93 3.79 -9.37 6.36
C ASN A 93 5.14 -8.79 6.78
N GLU A 94 5.47 -7.58 6.35
CA GLU A 94 6.79 -6.94 6.57
C GLU A 94 6.73 -5.90 7.69
N CYS A 95 5.59 -5.21 7.88
CA CYS A 95 5.44 -4.11 8.84
C CYS A 95 4.18 -4.26 9.73
N PRO A 96 4.04 -5.35 10.51
CA PRO A 96 2.80 -5.64 11.23
C PRO A 96 2.47 -4.63 12.34
N THR A 97 3.46 -3.86 12.80
CA THR A 97 3.25 -2.83 13.83
C THR A 97 3.61 -1.43 13.32
N PHE A 98 3.01 -0.40 13.93
CA PHE A 98 3.39 0.98 13.68
C PHE A 98 4.88 1.23 13.93
N ALA A 99 5.46 0.56 14.93
CA ALA A 99 6.88 0.65 15.23
C ALA A 99 7.78 0.13 14.10
N ASP A 100 7.30 -0.83 13.30
CA ASP A 100 8.05 -1.36 12.15
C ASP A 100 7.95 -0.42 10.95
N VAL A 101 6.77 0.19 10.74
CA VAL A 101 6.57 1.22 9.71
C VAL A 101 7.50 2.42 9.92
N ILE A 102 7.65 2.91 11.16
CA ILE A 102 8.50 4.08 11.46
C ILE A 102 10.00 3.77 11.39
N LYS A 103 10.41 2.49 11.45
CA LYS A 103 11.81 2.09 11.31
C LYS A 103 12.28 2.13 9.86
N CYS A 104 11.38 1.97 8.90
CA CYS A 104 11.66 2.26 7.49
C CYS A 104 11.93 3.75 7.37
N LYS A 105 13.20 4.14 7.20
CA LYS A 105 13.55 5.56 7.15
C LYS A 105 12.96 6.17 5.88
N PRO A 106 12.49 7.42 5.92
CA PRO A 106 12.07 8.15 4.71
C PRO A 106 13.19 8.26 3.64
N HIS A 107 14.44 8.05 4.04
CA HIS A 107 15.64 8.11 3.20
C HIS A 107 16.18 6.75 2.75
N ASP A 108 15.60 5.64 3.20
CA ASP A 108 15.91 4.35 2.59
C ASP A 108 15.29 4.37 1.19
N ALA A 109 16.09 4.11 0.16
CA ALA A 109 15.61 4.10 -1.22
C ALA A 109 14.37 3.21 -1.31
N TYR A 110 13.24 3.77 -1.77
CA TYR A 110 12.01 3.00 -1.89
C TYR A 110 12.28 1.79 -2.79
N ARG A 111 11.79 0.62 -2.37
CA ARG A 111 11.91 -0.57 -3.19
C ARG A 111 10.87 -0.50 -4.30
N SER A 112 11.32 -0.47 -5.55
CA SER A 112 10.44 -0.69 -6.69
C SER A 112 10.06 -2.16 -6.76
N VAL A 113 8.76 -2.41 -6.82
CA VAL A 113 8.19 -3.73 -7.03
C VAL A 113 7.52 -3.74 -8.38
N LEU A 114 7.92 -4.71 -9.21
CA LEU A 114 7.24 -5.05 -10.45
C LEU A 114 6.44 -6.33 -10.19
N PRO A 115 5.15 -6.24 -9.84
CA PRO A 115 4.29 -7.40 -9.73
C PRO A 115 4.05 -8.04 -11.09
N GLU A 116 3.61 -9.30 -11.08
CA GLU A 116 3.20 -10.01 -12.29
C GLU A 116 1.80 -10.60 -12.18
N LEU A 117 1.12 -10.69 -13.32
CA LEU A 117 -0.17 -11.37 -13.41
C LEU A 117 0.07 -12.83 -13.79
N TYR A 118 -0.28 -13.73 -12.88
CA TYR A 118 -0.25 -15.16 -13.12
C TYR A 118 -1.64 -15.68 -13.47
N HIS A 119 -1.75 -16.18 -14.69
CA HIS A 119 -2.95 -16.84 -15.17
C HIS A 119 -2.86 -18.34 -14.87
N HIS A 120 -3.72 -18.81 -13.96
CA HIS A 120 -3.85 -20.24 -13.70
C HIS A 120 -4.37 -20.93 -14.96
N CYS A 121 -3.72 -22.02 -15.38
CA CYS A 121 -3.96 -22.68 -16.67
C CYS A 121 -5.41 -23.18 -16.91
N GLN A 122 -6.32 -23.06 -15.94
CA GLN A 122 -7.69 -23.60 -16.00
C GLN A 122 -8.80 -22.66 -15.48
N SER A 123 -8.50 -21.44 -14.98
CA SER A 123 -9.52 -20.56 -14.42
C SER A 123 -9.40 -19.12 -14.93
N LYS A 124 -10.54 -18.41 -15.05
CA LYS A 124 -10.62 -16.97 -15.40
C LYS A 124 -10.06 -16.04 -14.28
N VAL A 125 -9.32 -16.60 -13.32
CA VAL A 125 -8.82 -15.90 -12.15
C VAL A 125 -7.33 -15.68 -12.37
N ALA A 126 -6.92 -14.42 -12.47
CA ALA A 126 -5.52 -14.03 -12.44
C ALA A 126 -5.12 -13.73 -10.99
N THR A 127 -3.97 -14.24 -10.57
CA THR A 127 -3.38 -13.91 -9.27
C THR A 127 -2.25 -12.92 -9.49
N VAL A 128 -2.20 -11.86 -8.68
CA VAL A 128 -1.05 -10.96 -8.66
C VAL A 128 0.05 -11.64 -7.86
N LEU A 129 1.17 -11.88 -8.51
CA LEU A 129 2.40 -12.37 -7.89
C LEU A 129 3.30 -11.20 -7.51
N LEU A 130 3.95 -11.33 -6.37
CA LEU A 130 4.97 -10.42 -5.87
C LEU A 130 6.35 -11.06 -5.93
N PRO A 131 7.43 -10.26 -6.02
CA PRO A 131 8.79 -10.73 -5.80
C PRO A 131 8.91 -11.46 -4.45
N GLY A 132 9.38 -12.70 -4.49
CA GLY A 132 9.41 -13.61 -3.34
C GLY A 132 8.33 -14.70 -3.39
N ASP A 133 7.29 -14.55 -4.20
CA ASP A 133 6.30 -15.60 -4.41
C ASP A 133 6.88 -16.71 -5.30
N ILE A 134 6.50 -17.96 -5.02
CA ILE A 134 7.06 -19.17 -5.65
C ILE A 134 7.04 -19.12 -7.19
N MET A 135 5.97 -18.56 -7.75
CA MET A 135 5.72 -18.53 -9.20
C MET A 135 6.18 -17.22 -9.86
N HIS A 136 6.70 -16.26 -9.10
CA HIS A 136 7.14 -14.99 -9.67
C HIS A 136 8.52 -15.16 -10.32
N PRO A 137 8.76 -14.70 -11.56
CA PRO A 137 9.96 -15.06 -12.32
C PRO A 137 11.26 -14.46 -11.77
N ILE A 138 11.17 -13.38 -11.00
CA ILE A 138 12.35 -12.80 -10.32
C ILE A 138 12.67 -13.47 -8.97
N THR A 139 11.82 -14.39 -8.49
CA THR A 139 12.05 -15.11 -7.24
C THR A 139 13.10 -16.20 -7.45
N THR A 140 14.34 -15.93 -7.04
CA THR A 140 15.44 -16.90 -7.04
C THR A 140 15.28 -17.96 -5.94
N GLU A 141 15.95 -19.11 -6.07
CA GLU A 141 15.96 -20.16 -5.04
C GLU A 141 16.48 -19.67 -3.67
N GLU A 142 17.40 -18.70 -3.64
CA GLU A 142 17.89 -18.08 -2.40
C GLU A 142 16.78 -17.33 -1.63
N TYR A 143 15.95 -16.56 -2.35
CA TYR A 143 14.75 -15.92 -1.81
C TYR A 143 13.73 -16.92 -1.24
N LYS A 144 13.60 -18.09 -1.86
CA LYS A 144 12.72 -19.16 -1.37
C LYS A 144 13.25 -19.76 -0.07
N ALA A 145 14.56 -19.97 0.01
CA ALA A 145 15.21 -20.51 1.21
C ALA A 145 15.10 -19.56 2.43
N GLU A 146 15.20 -18.24 2.23
CA GLU A 146 15.10 -17.27 3.33
C GLU A 146 13.67 -17.11 3.90
N ARG A 147 12.62 -17.24 3.05
CA ARG A 147 11.22 -17.05 3.47
C ARG A 147 10.50 -18.34 3.90
N TYR A 148 10.83 -19.49 3.31
CA TYR A 148 10.09 -20.75 3.52
C TYR A 148 10.81 -21.75 4.43
N ILE A 149 12.06 -21.48 4.85
CA ILE A 149 12.75 -22.24 5.90
C ILE A 149 12.64 -21.45 7.22
N ARG A 150 11.44 -21.45 7.80
CA ARG A 150 11.21 -21.14 9.23
C ARG A 150 10.13 -22.06 9.78
#